data_AF-A0A3D0H3P4-F1
#
_entry.id   AF-A0A3D0H3P4-F1
#
_cell.length_a   1.000
_cell.length_b   1.000
_cell.length_c   1.000
_cell.angle_alpha   90.00
_cell.angle_beta   90.00
_cell.angle_gamma   90.00
#
_symmetry.space_group_name_H-M   'P 1'
#
loop_
_entity.id
_entity.type
_entity.pdbx_description
1 polymer ?
#
loop_
_entity_poly.entity_id
_entity_poly.type
_entity_poly.pdbx_seq_one_letter_code
_entity_poly.pdbx_strand_id
1 'polypeptide(L)'
;LPNGLADVERSLTFIQEELSPDVAISLMAQYYPTQRVRANGRDLLLSRTISFAEWQRALAVLDRLGMENGWLQDWAEAPECYRPDFNDRCNPFKTAV
;
A
#
# COMPACT_ATOMS: atom_id res chain seq x y z
N LEU A 1 -0.54 -1.38 -5.37
CA LEU A 1 0.46 -2.28 -5.98
C LEU A 1 1.25 -1.53 -7.04
N PRO A 2 2.52 -1.90 -7.29
CA PRO A 2 3.32 -1.32 -8.38
C PRO A 2 2.59 -1.48 -9.72
N ASN A 3 2.84 -0.55 -10.62
CA ASN A 3 2.24 -0.46 -11.95
C ASN A 3 0.71 -0.32 -11.93
N GLY A 4 0.14 0.19 -10.83
CA GLY A 4 -1.30 0.39 -10.71
C GLY A 4 -2.12 -0.89 -10.61
N LEU A 5 -1.47 -2.06 -10.42
CA LEU A 5 -2.13 -3.37 -10.46
C LEU A 5 -3.23 -3.59 -9.42
N ALA A 6 -3.26 -2.77 -8.37
CA ALA A 6 -4.29 -2.85 -7.33
C ALA A 6 -5.60 -2.15 -7.71
N ASP A 7 -5.59 -1.35 -8.78
CA ASP A 7 -6.74 -0.55 -9.22
C ASP A 7 -7.43 0.15 -8.03
N VAL A 8 -6.61 0.91 -7.28
CA VAL A 8 -7.03 1.58 -6.04
C VAL A 8 -8.21 2.51 -6.30
N GLU A 9 -8.21 3.18 -7.46
CA GLU A 9 -9.30 4.07 -7.84
C GLU A 9 -10.62 3.34 -7.93
N ARG A 10 -10.69 2.21 -8.65
CA ARG A 10 -11.92 1.44 -8.75
C ARG A 10 -12.43 0.99 -7.39
N SER A 11 -11.53 0.61 -6.49
CA SER A 11 -11.90 0.17 -5.13
C SER A 11 -12.44 1.33 -4.29
N LEU A 12 -11.81 2.50 -4.35
CA LEU A 12 -12.27 3.70 -3.63
C LEU A 12 -13.60 4.23 -4.19
N THR A 13 -13.76 4.26 -5.51
CA THR A 13 -15.02 4.63 -6.16
C THR A 13 -16.15 3.70 -5.72
N PHE A 14 -15.92 2.38 -5.73
CA PHE A 14 -16.91 1.42 -5.24
C PHE A 14 -17.31 1.69 -3.78
N ILE A 15 -16.34 1.96 -2.90
CA ILE A 15 -16.64 2.25 -1.49
C ILE A 15 -17.45 3.55 -1.35
N GLN A 16 -17.07 4.58 -2.09
CA GLN A 16 -17.73 5.87 -2.05
C GLN A 16 -19.19 5.79 -2.56
N GLU A 17 -19.42 5.07 -3.66
CA GLU A 17 -20.73 4.93 -4.30
C GLU A 17 -21.67 3.99 -3.53
N GLU A 18 -21.15 2.86 -3.03
CA GLU A 18 -21.99 1.79 -2.45
C GLU A 18 -22.13 1.88 -0.93
N LEU A 19 -21.19 2.53 -0.24
CA LEU A 19 -21.24 2.68 1.22
C LEU A 19 -21.48 4.12 1.64
N SER A 20 -20.50 5.00 1.41
CA SER A 20 -20.57 6.45 1.67
C SER A 20 -19.17 7.07 1.48
N PRO A 21 -19.05 8.34 1.07
CA PRO A 21 -17.79 9.09 1.18
C PRO A 21 -17.26 9.24 2.62
N ASP A 22 -18.14 9.12 3.63
CA ASP A 22 -17.77 9.26 5.05
C ASP A 22 -17.05 8.02 5.62
N VAL A 23 -16.95 6.92 4.86
CA VAL A 23 -16.27 5.70 5.30
C VAL A 23 -14.80 5.99 5.59
N ALA A 24 -14.35 5.61 6.80
CA ALA A 24 -12.96 5.76 7.18
C ALA A 24 -12.05 4.79 6.40
N ILE A 25 -11.07 5.33 5.67
CA ILE A 25 -10.10 4.55 4.87
C ILE A 25 -8.72 4.56 5.51
N SER A 26 -8.16 3.38 5.73
CA SER A 26 -6.74 3.22 6.03
C SER A 26 -5.98 2.92 4.74
N LEU A 27 -5.36 3.93 4.14
CA LEU A 27 -4.58 3.75 2.92
C LEU A 27 -3.15 3.32 3.27
N MET A 28 -2.75 2.14 2.80
CA MET A 28 -1.47 1.51 3.15
C MET A 28 -0.46 1.53 2.00
N ALA A 29 0.79 1.86 2.34
CA ALA A 29 1.93 1.91 1.41
C ALA A 29 2.89 0.70 1.54
N GLN A 30 2.49 -0.34 2.28
CA GLN A 30 3.34 -1.44 2.76
C GLN A 30 3.72 -2.53 1.74
N TYR A 31 3.53 -2.32 0.44
CA TYR A 31 3.83 -3.39 -0.52
C TYR A 31 5.34 -3.61 -0.66
N TYR A 32 5.79 -4.85 -0.42
CA TYR A 32 7.16 -5.28 -0.66
C TYR A 32 7.23 -6.59 -1.48
N PRO A 33 8.06 -6.64 -2.53
CA PRO A 33 8.28 -7.87 -3.31
C PRO A 33 9.01 -8.95 -2.50
N THR A 34 8.38 -10.12 -2.34
CA THR A 34 9.04 -11.28 -1.70
C THR A 34 10.08 -11.94 -2.61
N GLN A 35 10.97 -12.75 -2.03
CA GLN A 35 12.06 -13.42 -2.75
C GLN A 35 11.58 -14.24 -3.95
N ARG A 36 10.40 -14.87 -3.87
CA ARG A 36 9.82 -15.66 -4.97
C ARG A 36 9.45 -14.80 -6.18
N VAL A 37 8.91 -13.61 -5.95
CA VAL A 37 8.56 -12.64 -7.01
C VAL A 37 9.82 -12.14 -7.72
N ARG A 38 10.90 -11.92 -6.95
CA ARG A 38 12.19 -11.48 -7.50
C ARG A 38 12.92 -12.58 -8.28
N ALA A 39 12.89 -13.82 -7.80
CA ALA A 39 13.69 -14.91 -8.35
C ALA A 39 13.11 -15.54 -9.63
N ASN A 40 11.79 -15.58 -9.76
CA ASN A 40 11.16 -16.37 -10.82
C ASN A 40 10.98 -15.62 -12.15
N GLY A 41 11.21 -14.31 -12.20
CA GLY A 41 11.14 -13.49 -13.43
C GLY A 41 9.76 -13.44 -14.13
N ARG A 42 8.76 -14.17 -13.62
CA ARG A 42 7.40 -14.24 -14.17
C ARG A 42 6.55 -13.04 -13.78
N ASP A 43 6.79 -12.50 -12.59
CA ASP A 43 6.01 -11.42 -11.99
C ASP A 43 6.79 -10.10 -11.98
N LEU A 44 7.38 -9.73 -13.13
CA LEU A 44 8.22 -8.53 -13.26
C LEU A 44 7.48 -7.25 -12.82
N LEU A 45 6.17 -7.18 -13.05
CA LEU A 45 5.34 -6.04 -12.66
C LEU A 45 5.18 -5.91 -11.14
N LEU A 46 5.49 -6.96 -10.37
CA LEU A 46 5.43 -6.99 -8.91
C LEU A 46 6.81 -6.89 -8.28
N SER A 47 7.89 -6.81 -9.06
CA SER A 47 9.27 -6.94 -8.60
C SER A 47 9.84 -5.75 -7.80
N ARG A 48 9.06 -4.69 -7.58
CA ARG A 48 9.46 -3.47 -6.87
C ARG A 48 8.39 -2.99 -5.88
N THR A 49 8.77 -2.14 -4.94
CA THR A 49 7.83 -1.39 -4.11
C THR A 49 7.08 -0.35 -4.95
N ILE A 50 6.02 0.23 -4.37
CA ILE A 50 5.29 1.34 -4.99
C ILE A 50 6.18 2.59 -5.08
N SER A 51 6.10 3.31 -6.18
CA SER A 51 6.81 4.59 -6.33
C SER A 51 6.03 5.71 -5.64
N PHE A 52 6.72 6.81 -5.32
CA PHE A 52 6.07 7.99 -4.74
C PHE A 52 4.98 8.55 -5.66
N ALA A 53 5.19 8.52 -6.98
CA ALA A 53 4.17 8.95 -7.95
C ALA A 53 2.93 8.05 -7.93
N GLU A 54 3.08 6.75 -7.72
CA GLU A 54 1.94 5.83 -7.55
C GLU A 54 1.18 6.09 -6.26
N TRP A 55 1.91 6.38 -5.19
CA TRP A 55 1.32 6.79 -3.91
C TRP A 55 0.54 8.09 -4.02
N GLN A 56 1.13 9.13 -4.63
CA GLN A 56 0.46 10.41 -4.86
C GLN A 56 -0.82 10.27 -5.69
N ARG A 57 -0.83 9.39 -6.69
CA ARG A 57 -2.06 9.12 -7.45
C ARG A 57 -3.17 8.55 -6.58
N ALA A 58 -2.85 7.65 -5.64
CA ALA A 58 -3.86 7.12 -4.72
C ALA A 58 -4.41 8.21 -3.79
N LEU A 59 -3.56 9.12 -3.29
CA LEU A 59 -3.99 10.27 -2.49
C LEU A 59 -4.89 11.22 -3.28
N ALA A 60 -4.53 11.53 -4.53
CA ALA A 60 -5.33 12.40 -5.39
C ALA A 60 -6.73 11.81 -5.67
N VAL A 61 -6.87 10.48 -5.67
CA VAL A 61 -8.18 9.85 -5.81
C VAL A 61 -9.01 9.99 -4.54
N LEU A 62 -8.43 9.79 -3.35
CA LEU A 62 -9.14 10.02 -2.08
C LEU A 62 -9.67 11.45 -1.99
N ASP A 63 -8.81 12.42 -2.31
CA ASP A 63 -9.16 13.85 -2.35
C ASP A 63 -10.31 14.13 -3.33
N ARG A 64 -10.19 13.63 -4.57
CA ARG A 64 -11.23 13.80 -5.58
C ARG A 64 -12.58 13.17 -5.20
N LEU A 65 -12.56 12.04 -4.48
CA LEU A 65 -13.77 11.34 -4.04
C LEU A 65 -14.36 11.92 -2.75
N GLY A 66 -13.70 12.88 -2.10
CA GLY A 66 -14.13 13.48 -0.84
C GLY A 66 -14.03 12.53 0.35
N MET A 67 -13.11 11.56 0.29
CA MET A 67 -12.92 10.56 1.35
C MET A 67 -11.87 11.03 2.35
N GLU A 68 -12.29 11.87 3.30
CA GLU A 68 -11.39 12.57 4.23
C GLU A 68 -11.11 11.79 5.54
N ASN A 69 -11.98 10.83 5.87
CA ASN A 69 -11.88 10.09 7.12
C ASN A 69 -10.85 8.96 7.01
N GLY A 70 -9.90 8.89 7.94
CA GLY A 70 -9.03 7.72 8.13
C GLY A 70 -7.56 8.02 8.32
N TRP A 71 -6.70 7.12 7.85
CA TRP A 71 -5.26 7.14 8.10
C TRP A 71 -4.46 6.91 6.82
N LEU A 72 -3.42 7.71 6.65
CA LEU A 72 -2.44 7.59 5.58
C LEU A 72 -1.13 7.11 6.17
N GLN A 73 -0.57 6.04 5.62
CA GLN A 73 0.77 5.61 6.01
C GLN A 73 1.87 6.40 5.31
N ASP A 74 3.00 6.55 5.99
CA ASP A 74 4.19 7.13 5.39
C ASP A 74 4.71 6.22 4.27
N TRP A 75 4.83 6.75 3.06
CA TRP A 75 5.30 6.00 1.90
C TRP A 75 6.76 5.53 2.04
N ALA A 76 7.63 6.33 2.65
CA ALA A 76 9.05 6.05 2.77
C ALA A 76 9.32 4.95 3.80
N GLU A 77 8.62 5.00 4.95
CA GLU A 77 8.87 4.08 6.06
C GLU A 77 8.02 2.79 5.99
N ALA A 78 6.81 2.85 5.39
CA ALA A 78 5.87 1.75 5.40
C ALA A 78 6.41 0.42 4.84
N PRO A 79 7.22 0.39 3.76
CA PRO A 79 7.75 -0.86 3.26
C PRO A 79 8.63 -1.57 4.29
N GLU A 80 9.28 -0.86 5.20
CA GLU A 80 10.33 -1.42 6.08
C GLU A 80 9.81 -1.76 7.49
N CYS A 81 8.92 -0.93 8.03
CA CYS A 81 8.55 -0.96 9.45
C CYS A 81 7.57 -2.08 9.86
N TYR A 82 6.95 -2.78 8.90
CA TYR A 82 5.88 -3.75 9.18
C TYR A 82 6.18 -5.16 8.65
N ARG A 83 7.46 -5.46 8.39
CA ARG A 83 7.87 -6.81 7.97
C ARG A 83 8.23 -7.64 9.20
N PRO A 84 7.61 -8.81 9.39
CA PRO A 84 8.06 -9.74 10.42
C PRO A 84 9.44 -10.30 10.05
N ASP A 85 10.43 -10.11 10.91
CA ASP A 85 11.64 -10.91 10.94
C ASP A 85 11.28 -12.30 11.46
N PHE A 86 11.12 -13.25 10.53
CA PHE A 86 10.78 -14.63 10.86
C PHE A 86 11.89 -15.36 11.64
N ASN A 87 13.09 -14.77 11.78
CA ASN A 87 14.17 -15.31 12.60
C ASN A 87 14.12 -14.83 14.06
N ASP A 88 13.44 -13.72 14.36
CA ASP A 88 13.26 -13.22 15.72
C ASP A 88 11.80 -13.35 16.16
N ARG A 89 11.50 -14.46 16.85
CA ARG A 89 10.17 -14.72 17.40
C ARG A 89 9.79 -13.80 18.56
N CYS A 90 10.77 -13.26 19.29
CA CYS A 90 10.53 -12.43 20.47
C CYS A 90 10.23 -10.99 20.09
N ASN A 91 10.82 -10.50 19.00
CA ASN A 91 10.56 -9.16 18.48
C ASN A 91 10.57 -9.13 16.95
N PRO A 92 9.55 -9.68 16.28
CA PRO A 92 9.54 -9.80 14.82
C PRO A 92 9.35 -8.47 14.08
N PHE A 93 8.79 -7.43 14.72
CA PHE A 93 8.43 -6.17 14.06
C PHE A 93 9.29 -4.99 14.53
N LYS A 94 10.61 -5.18 14.57
CA LYS A 94 11.54 -4.14 15.01
C LYS A 94 11.45 -2.94 14.07
N THR A 95 11.37 -1.74 14.64
CA THR A 95 11.52 -0.49 13.87
C THR A 95 12.91 -0.47 13.24
N ALA A 96 12.99 -0.21 11.93
CA ALA A 96 14.28 0.01 11.28
C ALA A 96 14.95 1.24 11.91
N VAL A 97 16.13 1.03 12.51
CA VAL A 97 16.99 2.08 13.11
C VAL A 97 17.96 2.64 12.09
#